data_AF-A0A1H4RK35-F1
#
_entry.id   AF-A0A1H4RK35-F1
#
_cell.length_a   1.000
_cell.length_b   1.000
_cell.length_c   1.000
_cell.angle_alpha   90.00
_cell.angle_beta   90.00
_cell.angle_gamma   90.00
#
_symmetry.space_group_name_H-M   'P 1'
#
loop_
_entity.id
_entity.type
_entity.pdbx_description
1 polymer ?
#
loop_
_entity_poly.entity_id
_entity_poly.type
_entity_poly.pdbx_seq_one_letter_code
_entity_poly.pdbx_strand_id
1 'polypeptide(L)'
;MRTVIVVLVVVGCGLLFWLLRYPCVPGRARFTFSFGAEGRAARRALSDARGERRSAYEKAHRSEAEAERRWSDRVAPYRKRVQELQAARAALPEPGQGRAVRPKRWLSPLELHEHVLLFMTQEASDGADRPSVDERLPLAGLAVEFGHTRDNVHIRVTRPDGTCRTEHYPRDREVAAYDLVEDIRNQVLRHEDLLRRLEARDAELVAEIKRAEADLAQAGEAGRPELDTVREAARTRRARADALLRAARDGWKTDAGGLRPWR
;
A
#
# COMPACT_ATOMS: atom_id res chain seq x y z
N MET A 1 -10.10 62.05 -27.54
CA MET A 1 -11.55 62.06 -27.22
C MET A 1 -12.17 60.67 -27.05
N ARG A 2 -11.90 59.69 -27.92
CA ARG A 2 -12.49 58.33 -27.83
C ARG A 2 -12.20 57.59 -26.51
N THR A 3 -11.01 57.76 -25.92
CA THR A 3 -10.62 57.09 -24.65
C THR A 3 -11.37 57.63 -23.43
N VAL A 4 -11.67 58.93 -23.40
CA VAL A 4 -12.41 59.56 -22.28
C VAL A 4 -13.87 59.08 -22.24
N ILE A 5 -14.48 58.87 -23.41
CA ILE A 5 -15.86 58.38 -23.53
C ILE A 5 -15.96 56.92 -23.04
N VAL A 6 -15.00 56.07 -23.41
CA VAL A 6 -14.99 54.67 -22.97
C VAL A 6 -14.83 54.55 -21.46
N VAL A 7 -13.96 55.37 -20.84
CA VAL A 7 -13.80 55.38 -19.38
C VAL A 7 -15.09 55.85 -18.69
N LEU A 8 -15.76 56.89 -19.20
CA LEU A 8 -17.04 57.35 -18.65
C LEU A 8 -18.15 56.29 -18.76
N VAL A 9 -18.19 55.54 -19.86
CA VAL A 9 -19.17 54.46 -20.03
C VAL A 9 -18.89 53.30 -19.09
N VAL A 10 -17.62 52.90 -18.91
CA VAL A 10 -17.26 51.81 -17.98
C VAL A 10 -17.52 52.21 -16.53
N VAL A 11 -17.18 53.44 -16.14
CA VAL A 11 -17.47 53.95 -14.79
C VAL A 11 -18.98 54.10 -14.60
N GLY A 12 -19.71 54.63 -15.58
CA GLY A 12 -21.16 54.76 -15.54
C GLY A 12 -21.88 53.41 -15.44
N CYS A 13 -21.49 52.43 -16.25
CA CYS A 13 -22.03 51.07 -16.19
C CYS A 13 -21.64 50.34 -14.92
N GLY A 14 -20.42 50.54 -14.41
CA GLY A 14 -19.98 50.02 -13.11
C GLY A 14 -20.80 50.60 -11.96
N LEU A 15 -21.05 51.91 -11.98
CA LEU A 15 -21.86 52.61 -10.99
C LEU A 15 -23.34 52.20 -11.07
N LEU A 16 -23.88 52.05 -12.29
CA LEU A 16 -25.24 51.59 -12.53
C LEU A 16 -25.42 50.13 -12.11
N PHE A 17 -24.45 49.26 -12.42
CA PHE A 17 -24.44 47.87 -11.97
C PHE A 17 -24.29 47.77 -10.45
N TRP A 18 -23.49 48.64 -9.84
CA TRP A 18 -23.37 48.75 -8.39
C TRP A 18 -24.70 49.21 -7.76
N LEU A 19 -25.38 50.22 -8.31
CA LEU A 19 -26.69 50.71 -7.86
C LEU A 19 -27.83 49.70 -8.10
N LEU A 20 -27.81 48.96 -9.21
CA LEU A 20 -28.79 47.90 -9.49
C LEU A 20 -28.58 46.67 -8.60
N ARG A 21 -27.33 46.39 -8.21
CA ARG A 21 -26.99 45.26 -7.34
C ARG A 21 -27.09 45.61 -5.85
N TYR A 22 -26.99 46.88 -5.49
CA TYR A 22 -27.22 47.42 -4.15
C TYR A 22 -28.45 48.33 -4.15
N PRO A 23 -29.66 47.82 -3.83
CA PRO A 23 -30.86 48.63 -3.82
C PRO A 23 -30.84 49.58 -2.61
N CYS A 24 -30.23 50.75 -2.79
CA CYS A 24 -30.34 51.92 -1.93
C CYS A 24 -31.75 52.53 -2.06
N VAL A 25 -32.77 51.78 -1.65
CA VAL A 25 -34.16 52.27 -1.63
C VAL A 25 -34.35 53.08 -0.35
N PRO A 26 -34.75 54.37 -0.41
CA PRO A 26 -34.88 55.22 0.78
C PRO A 26 -35.93 54.70 1.80
N GLY A 27 -36.90 53.89 1.37
CA GLY A 27 -37.80 53.16 2.26
C GLY A 27 -37.15 51.99 3.01
N ARG A 28 -36.00 51.47 2.55
CA ARG A 28 -35.23 50.39 3.20
C ARG A 28 -34.06 50.88 4.06
N ALA A 29 -33.70 52.16 3.99
CA ALA A 29 -32.62 52.74 4.79
C ALA A 29 -32.89 52.70 6.31
N ARG A 30 -34.15 52.87 6.74
CA ARG A 30 -34.57 52.63 8.14
C ARG A 30 -34.35 51.18 8.60
N PHE A 31 -34.21 50.26 7.65
CA PHE A 31 -34.16 48.82 7.88
C PHE A 31 -32.75 48.25 7.71
N THR A 32 -31.87 48.90 6.95
CA THR A 32 -30.42 48.61 6.91
C THR A 32 -29.62 49.40 7.96
N PHE A 33 -30.13 50.56 8.40
CA PHE A 33 -29.50 51.45 9.37
C PHE A 33 -30.39 51.74 10.58
N SER A 34 -31.12 50.74 11.11
CA SER A 34 -31.75 50.86 12.42
C SER A 34 -30.66 50.87 13.51
N PHE A 35 -29.97 51.99 13.68
CA PHE A 35 -29.05 52.26 14.80
C PHE A 35 -29.79 52.54 16.13
N GLY A 36 -31.12 52.39 16.15
CA GLY A 36 -31.93 52.48 17.36
C GLY A 36 -31.46 51.48 18.43
N ALA A 37 -31.51 51.92 19.69
CA ALA A 37 -31.18 51.09 20.85
C ALA A 37 -31.96 49.76 20.88
N GLU A 38 -33.19 49.77 20.36
CA GLU A 38 -34.16 48.68 20.36
C GLU A 38 -33.67 47.42 19.62
N GLY A 39 -32.84 47.54 18.58
CA GLY A 39 -32.34 46.38 17.81
C GLY A 39 -30.88 45.98 18.06
N ARG A 40 -30.19 46.64 19.00
CA ARG A 40 -28.76 46.36 19.27
C ARG A 40 -28.55 45.03 19.99
N ALA A 41 -29.41 44.69 20.94
CA ALA A 41 -29.33 43.43 21.69
C ALA A 41 -29.53 42.21 20.79
N ALA A 42 -30.56 42.23 19.93
CA ALA A 42 -30.85 41.12 19.01
C ALA A 42 -29.74 40.91 17.95
N ARG A 43 -29.11 42.00 17.46
CA ARG A 43 -27.93 41.90 16.57
C ARG A 43 -26.74 41.25 17.25
N ARG A 44 -26.45 41.66 18.49
CA ARG A 44 -25.37 41.06 19.29
C ARG A 44 -25.64 39.58 19.52
N ALA A 45 -26.83 39.22 19.99
CA ALA A 45 -27.22 37.82 20.20
C ALA A 45 -27.06 36.95 18.92
N LEU A 46 -27.44 37.46 17.74
CA LEU A 46 -27.26 36.74 16.49
C LEU A 46 -25.78 36.63 16.08
N SER A 47 -24.99 37.68 16.27
CA SER A 47 -23.55 37.67 16.01
C SER A 47 -22.84 36.68 16.93
N ASP A 48 -23.17 36.70 18.22
CA ASP A 48 -22.62 35.82 19.26
C ASP A 48 -22.99 34.37 18.95
N ALA A 49 -24.23 34.08 18.58
CA ALA A 49 -24.66 32.73 18.18
C ALA A 49 -23.94 32.23 16.90
N ARG A 50 -23.66 33.11 15.93
CA ARG A 50 -22.83 32.75 14.76
C ARG A 50 -21.37 32.48 15.15
N GLY A 51 -20.81 33.27 16.06
CA GLY A 51 -19.48 33.07 16.63
C GLY A 51 -19.38 31.73 17.37
N GLU A 52 -20.34 31.47 18.26
CA GLU A 52 -20.42 30.23 19.02
C GLU A 52 -20.54 29.01 18.12
N ARG A 53 -21.37 29.08 17.06
CA ARG A 53 -21.46 28.01 16.06
C ARG A 53 -20.12 27.74 15.38
N ARG A 54 -19.41 28.77 14.90
CA ARG A 54 -18.09 28.59 14.28
C ARG A 54 -17.11 27.93 15.26
N SER A 55 -17.02 28.46 16.49
CA SER A 55 -16.16 27.92 17.53
C SER A 55 -16.49 26.47 17.88
N ALA A 56 -17.77 26.13 18.01
CA ALA A 56 -18.25 24.79 18.30
C ALA A 56 -17.87 23.79 17.20
N TYR A 57 -18.00 24.17 15.93
CA TYR A 57 -17.61 23.35 14.79
C TYR A 57 -16.09 23.16 14.72
N GLU A 58 -15.31 24.22 14.90
CA GLU A 58 -13.84 24.15 14.92
C GLU A 58 -13.33 23.27 16.07
N LYS A 59 -13.89 23.43 17.28
CA LYS A 59 -13.55 22.59 18.43
C LYS A 59 -13.90 21.13 18.18
N ALA A 60 -15.10 20.86 17.66
CA ALA A 60 -15.55 19.51 17.30
C ALA A 60 -14.63 18.85 16.26
N HIS A 61 -14.28 19.59 15.21
CA HIS A 61 -13.39 19.10 14.17
C HIS A 61 -11.98 18.81 14.71
N ARG A 62 -11.42 19.71 15.53
CA ARG A 62 -10.11 19.49 16.18
C ARG A 62 -10.12 18.26 17.07
N SER A 63 -11.15 18.09 17.91
CA SER A 63 -11.23 16.92 18.79
C SER A 63 -11.37 15.61 18.02
N GLU A 64 -12.18 15.58 16.95
CA GLU A 64 -12.31 14.41 16.08
C GLU A 64 -10.97 14.07 15.40
N ALA A 65 -10.31 15.06 14.82
CA ALA A 65 -9.01 14.87 14.16
C ALA A 65 -7.92 14.40 15.13
N GLU A 66 -7.91 14.91 16.35
CA GLU A 66 -6.97 14.47 17.39
C GLU A 66 -7.25 13.04 17.86
N ALA A 67 -8.52 12.65 18.01
CA ALA A 67 -8.90 11.28 18.33
C ALA A 67 -8.53 10.31 17.19
N GLU A 68 -8.76 10.69 15.94
CA GLU A 68 -8.37 9.92 14.76
C GLU A 68 -6.86 9.75 14.66
N ARG A 69 -6.08 10.80 14.93
CA ARG A 69 -4.62 10.72 15.00
C ARG A 69 -4.16 9.77 16.09
N ARG A 70 -4.65 9.91 17.32
CA ARG A 70 -4.30 9.02 18.44
C ARG A 70 -4.64 7.56 18.15
N TRP A 71 -5.79 7.31 17.51
CA TRP A 71 -6.16 5.96 17.06
C TRP A 71 -5.19 5.45 15.99
N SER A 72 -4.89 6.25 14.97
CA SER A 72 -3.96 5.89 13.92
C SER A 72 -2.55 5.61 14.46
N ASP A 73 -2.04 6.45 15.36
CA ASP A 73 -0.73 6.29 15.99
C ASP A 73 -0.64 5.01 16.80
N ARG A 74 -1.72 4.62 17.50
CA ARG A 74 -1.82 3.35 18.23
C ARG A 74 -1.77 2.14 17.30
N VAL A 75 -2.40 2.23 16.13
CA VAL A 75 -2.56 1.12 15.16
C VAL A 75 -1.37 1.02 14.19
N ALA A 76 -0.67 2.14 13.94
CA ALA A 76 0.46 2.24 13.03
C ALA A 76 1.57 1.19 13.24
N PRO A 77 2.08 0.93 14.47
CA PRO A 77 3.14 -0.05 14.67
C PRO A 77 2.71 -1.47 14.27
N TYR A 78 1.45 -1.85 14.54
CA TYR A 78 0.92 -3.16 14.16
C TYR A 78 0.81 -3.31 12.64
N ARG A 79 0.31 -2.28 11.94
CA ARG A 79 0.29 -2.27 10.47
C ARG A 79 1.69 -2.39 9.88
N LYS A 80 2.65 -1.64 10.43
CA LYS A 80 4.04 -1.71 10.01
C LYS A 80 4.60 -3.13 10.19
N ARG A 81 4.34 -3.77 11.33
CA ARG A 81 4.77 -5.14 11.59
C ARG A 81 4.19 -6.15 10.58
N VAL A 82 2.90 -6.05 10.27
CA VAL A 82 2.27 -6.91 9.25
C VAL A 82 2.95 -6.71 7.89
N GLN A 83 3.19 -5.46 7.48
CA GLN A 83 3.85 -5.14 6.22
C GLN A 83 5.29 -5.66 6.18
N GLU A 84 6.05 -5.51 7.26
CA GLU A 84 7.42 -6.02 7.38
C GLU A 84 7.45 -7.55 7.24
N LEU A 85 6.52 -8.27 7.86
CA LEU A 85 6.41 -9.72 7.76
C LEU A 85 5.99 -10.19 6.36
N GLN A 86 5.04 -9.50 5.74
CA GLN A 86 4.63 -9.75 4.36
C GLN A 86 5.79 -9.51 3.39
N ALA A 87 6.56 -8.44 3.59
CA ALA A 87 7.77 -8.16 2.81
C ALA A 87 8.86 -9.22 3.03
N ALA A 88 9.08 -9.66 4.27
CA ALA A 88 10.02 -10.73 4.58
C ALA A 88 9.63 -12.05 3.91
N ARG A 89 8.33 -12.35 3.84
CA ARG A 89 7.80 -13.50 3.10
C ARG A 89 8.01 -13.38 1.59
N ALA A 90 7.68 -12.22 1.02
CA ALA A 90 7.88 -11.95 -0.40
C ALA A 90 9.37 -11.92 -0.79
N ALA A 91 10.27 -11.65 0.16
CA ALA A 91 11.70 -11.68 -0.01
C ALA A 91 12.32 -13.08 0.20
N LEU A 92 11.52 -14.11 0.51
CA LEU A 92 12.03 -15.48 0.53
C LEU A 92 12.61 -15.82 -0.85
N PRO A 93 13.84 -16.33 -0.92
CA PRO A 93 14.49 -16.55 -2.19
C PRO A 93 13.79 -17.70 -2.93
N GLU A 94 13.38 -17.44 -4.17
CA GLU A 94 13.11 -18.51 -5.12
C GLU A 94 14.45 -19.12 -5.54
N PRO A 95 14.64 -20.45 -5.39
CA PRO A 95 15.87 -21.09 -5.82
C PRO A 95 15.98 -20.98 -7.35
N GLY A 96 16.77 -20.03 -7.83
CA GLY A 96 17.12 -19.91 -9.24
C GLY A 96 18.07 -21.05 -9.67
N GLN A 97 18.90 -20.83 -10.67
CA GLN A 97 19.96 -21.79 -11.05
C GLN A 97 21.05 -21.91 -9.97
N GLY A 98 21.36 -20.78 -9.32
CA GLY A 98 22.46 -20.67 -8.37
C GLY A 98 23.84 -20.72 -9.05
N ARG A 99 24.90 -20.85 -8.25
CA ARG A 99 26.28 -20.84 -8.75
C ARG A 99 26.67 -22.19 -9.34
N ALA A 100 27.67 -22.16 -10.23
CA ALA A 100 28.31 -23.36 -10.74
C ALA A 100 29.00 -24.13 -9.60
N VAL A 101 28.73 -25.42 -9.48
CA VAL A 101 29.33 -26.29 -8.46
C VAL A 101 30.55 -26.99 -9.08
N ARG A 102 31.74 -26.67 -8.55
CA ARG A 102 33.02 -27.31 -8.93
C ARG A 102 33.20 -27.43 -10.47
N PRO A 103 33.23 -26.32 -11.23
CA PRO A 103 33.25 -26.34 -12.69
C PRO A 103 34.44 -27.12 -13.31
N LYS A 104 35.53 -27.26 -12.57
CA LYS A 104 36.70 -28.05 -12.99
C LYS A 104 36.44 -29.57 -13.09
N ARG A 105 35.33 -30.05 -12.53
CA ARG A 105 34.91 -31.47 -12.52
C ARG A 105 33.74 -31.75 -13.46
N TRP A 106 33.31 -30.75 -14.22
CA TRP A 106 32.23 -30.94 -15.18
C TRP A 106 32.65 -31.87 -16.31
N LEU A 107 31.66 -32.60 -16.82
CA LEU A 107 31.83 -33.50 -17.94
C LEU A 107 30.80 -33.14 -19.00
N SER A 108 31.20 -32.29 -19.95
CA SER A 108 30.34 -31.90 -21.07
C SER A 108 29.70 -33.16 -21.69
N PRO A 109 28.35 -33.22 -21.83
CA PRO A 109 27.41 -32.10 -21.78
C PRO A 109 26.80 -31.75 -20.40
N LEU A 110 27.21 -32.39 -19.30
CA LEU A 110 26.63 -32.16 -17.97
C LEU A 110 27.34 -31.03 -17.21
N GLU A 111 26.56 -30.03 -16.80
CA GLU A 111 26.99 -28.96 -15.90
C GLU A 111 26.12 -28.91 -14.64
N LEU A 112 26.77 -28.96 -13.46
CA LEU A 112 26.08 -28.94 -12.17
C LEU A 112 26.08 -27.54 -11.57
N HIS A 113 24.90 -27.03 -11.24
CA HIS A 113 24.71 -25.81 -10.47
C HIS A 113 24.09 -26.11 -9.09
N GLU A 114 24.00 -25.09 -8.23
CA GLU A 114 23.52 -25.27 -6.86
C GLU A 114 22.09 -25.83 -6.77
N HIS A 115 21.25 -25.56 -7.76
CA HIS A 115 19.82 -25.91 -7.72
C HIS A 115 19.31 -26.60 -8.98
N VAL A 116 20.12 -26.63 -10.04
CA VAL A 116 19.77 -27.26 -11.32
C VAL A 116 20.94 -28.05 -11.90
N LEU A 117 20.62 -29.12 -12.61
CA LEU A 117 21.53 -29.84 -13.48
C LEU A 117 21.21 -29.45 -14.93
N LEU A 118 22.22 -28.99 -15.67
CA LEU A 118 22.08 -28.61 -17.07
C LEU A 118 22.62 -29.70 -17.98
N PHE A 119 21.87 -29.97 -19.04
CA PHE A 119 22.34 -30.73 -20.19
C PHE A 119 22.58 -29.74 -21.31
N MET A 120 23.83 -29.69 -21.78
CA MET A 120 24.27 -28.82 -22.85
C MET A 120 24.15 -29.54 -24.19
N THR A 121 23.95 -28.81 -25.29
CA THR A 121 24.03 -29.39 -26.63
C THR A 121 25.48 -29.72 -26.95
N GLN A 122 25.73 -30.94 -27.47
CA GLN A 122 27.08 -31.38 -27.85
C GLN A 122 27.60 -30.64 -29.10
N GLU A 123 26.69 -30.21 -29.97
CA GLU A 123 27.03 -29.44 -31.17
C GLU A 123 26.70 -27.96 -30.93
N ALA A 124 27.71 -27.11 -31.15
CA ALA A 124 27.47 -25.69 -31.37
C ALA A 124 26.74 -25.58 -32.71
N SER A 125 25.45 -25.22 -32.68
CA SER A 125 24.67 -24.97 -33.90
C SER A 125 25.47 -24.03 -34.82
N ASP A 126 25.54 -24.33 -36.11
CA ASP A 126 26.33 -23.56 -37.10
C ASP A 126 26.15 -22.04 -36.90
N GLY A 127 27.19 -21.40 -36.35
CA GLY A 127 27.22 -19.96 -36.06
C GLY A 127 27.09 -19.53 -34.58
N ALA A 128 26.88 -20.44 -33.63
CA ALA A 128 26.84 -20.12 -32.20
C ALA A 128 28.20 -20.34 -31.53
N ASP A 129 28.80 -19.29 -30.96
CA ASP A 129 30.09 -19.36 -30.24
C ASP A 129 30.03 -20.15 -28.91
N ARG A 130 28.84 -20.58 -28.46
CA ARG A 130 28.66 -21.28 -27.17
C ARG A 130 27.65 -22.42 -27.26
N PRO A 131 27.88 -23.52 -26.53
CA PRO A 131 26.89 -24.59 -26.40
C PRO A 131 25.61 -24.02 -25.77
N SER A 132 24.46 -24.37 -26.34
CA SER A 132 23.16 -23.99 -25.80
C SER A 132 22.70 -25.00 -24.76
N VAL A 133 21.85 -24.56 -23.83
CA VAL A 133 21.24 -25.46 -22.85
C VAL A 133 20.13 -26.23 -23.56
N ASP A 134 20.30 -27.54 -23.70
CA ASP A 134 19.27 -28.46 -24.22
C ASP A 134 18.17 -28.63 -23.17
N GLU A 135 18.58 -28.88 -21.92
CA GLU A 135 17.64 -29.16 -20.85
C GLU A 135 18.10 -28.66 -19.48
N ARG A 136 17.13 -28.20 -18.68
CA ARG A 136 17.33 -27.77 -17.29
C ARG A 136 16.53 -28.68 -16.36
N LEU A 137 17.21 -29.45 -15.52
CA LEU A 137 16.58 -30.30 -14.52
C LEU A 137 16.71 -29.69 -13.13
N PRO A 138 15.62 -29.38 -12.42
CA PRO A 138 15.67 -29.05 -11.00
C PRO A 138 16.28 -30.22 -10.23
N LEU A 139 17.13 -29.95 -9.24
CA LEU A 139 17.76 -31.02 -8.47
C LEU A 139 16.80 -31.75 -7.53
N ALA A 140 15.67 -31.14 -7.18
CA ALA A 140 14.71 -31.69 -6.24
C ALA A 140 14.19 -33.07 -6.69
N GLY A 141 14.43 -34.10 -5.86
CA GLY A 141 13.98 -35.47 -6.13
C GLY A 141 14.66 -36.17 -7.31
N LEU A 142 15.78 -35.64 -7.84
CA LEU A 142 16.57 -36.36 -8.84
C LEU A 142 17.29 -37.55 -8.22
N ALA A 143 17.16 -38.71 -8.85
CA ALA A 143 18.01 -39.86 -8.56
C ALA A 143 19.11 -39.97 -9.62
N VAL A 144 20.34 -40.24 -9.19
CA VAL A 144 21.48 -40.40 -10.11
C VAL A 144 22.18 -41.72 -9.87
N GLU A 145 22.36 -42.47 -10.95
CA GLU A 145 23.00 -43.77 -11.00
C GLU A 145 24.24 -43.72 -11.90
N PHE A 146 25.31 -44.35 -11.43
CA PHE A 146 26.51 -44.58 -12.21
C PHE A 146 26.50 -46.01 -12.72
N GLY A 147 26.69 -46.19 -14.03
CA GLY A 147 26.82 -47.49 -14.65
C GLY A 147 28.01 -47.55 -15.60
N HIS A 148 28.42 -48.76 -15.97
CA HIS A 148 29.51 -48.96 -16.92
C HIS A 148 29.23 -50.14 -17.84
N THR A 149 29.78 -50.06 -19.04
CA THR A 149 29.87 -51.15 -20.02
C THR A 149 31.35 -51.44 -20.28
N ARG A 150 31.65 -52.29 -21.27
CA ARG A 150 33.04 -52.60 -21.62
C ARG A 150 33.82 -51.36 -22.06
N ASP A 151 33.19 -50.49 -22.82
CA ASP A 151 33.87 -49.40 -23.54
C ASP A 151 33.48 -48.00 -23.04
N ASN A 152 32.36 -47.89 -22.31
CA ASN A 152 31.84 -46.60 -21.85
C ASN A 152 31.40 -46.67 -20.38
N VAL A 153 31.44 -45.53 -19.72
CA VAL A 153 30.69 -45.29 -18.48
C VAL A 153 29.46 -44.44 -18.80
N HIS A 154 28.42 -44.53 -18.00
CA HIS A 154 27.22 -43.73 -18.20
C HIS A 154 26.66 -43.21 -16.87
N ILE A 155 26.14 -41.99 -16.94
CA ILE A 155 25.44 -41.35 -15.84
C ILE A 155 23.97 -41.33 -16.22
N ARG A 156 23.15 -42.05 -15.43
CA ARG A 156 21.70 -42.07 -15.60
C ARG A 156 21.08 -41.15 -14.55
N VAL A 157 20.32 -40.17 -15.02
CA VAL A 157 19.55 -39.24 -14.18
C VAL A 157 18.07 -39.58 -14.33
N THR A 158 17.42 -39.90 -13.23
CA THR A 158 16.00 -40.23 -13.16
C THR A 158 15.26 -39.11 -12.44
N ARG A 159 14.20 -38.61 -13.06
CA ARG A 159 13.35 -37.55 -12.53
C ARG A 159 12.31 -38.12 -11.55
N PRO A 160 11.69 -37.25 -10.73
CA PRO A 160 10.59 -37.66 -9.85
C PRO A 160 9.40 -38.28 -10.58
N ASP A 161 9.18 -37.92 -11.85
CA ASP A 161 8.11 -38.48 -12.70
C ASP A 161 8.44 -39.86 -13.29
N GLY A 162 9.64 -40.40 -13.00
CA GLY A 162 10.12 -41.69 -13.49
C GLY A 162 10.78 -41.63 -14.88
N THR A 163 10.77 -40.49 -15.56
CA THR A 163 11.52 -40.32 -16.81
C THR A 163 13.02 -40.33 -16.53
N CYS A 164 13.81 -40.89 -17.44
CA CYS A 164 15.26 -40.97 -17.27
C CYS A 164 16.01 -40.48 -18.49
N ARG A 165 17.15 -39.83 -18.25
CA ARG A 165 18.12 -39.40 -19.26
C ARG A 165 19.47 -40.03 -18.94
N THR A 166 20.18 -40.49 -19.97
CA THR A 166 21.46 -41.18 -19.80
C THR A 166 22.50 -40.51 -20.68
N GLU A 167 23.62 -40.12 -20.08
CA GLU A 167 24.77 -39.56 -20.80
C GLU A 167 25.92 -40.57 -20.77
N HIS A 168 26.56 -40.74 -21.92
CA HIS A 168 27.63 -41.72 -22.12
C HIS A 168 28.98 -41.01 -22.20
N TYR A 169 29.97 -41.56 -21.50
CA TYR A 169 31.34 -41.06 -21.49
C TYR A 169 32.33 -42.17 -21.81
N PRO A 170 33.45 -41.86 -22.47
CA PRO A 170 34.51 -42.83 -22.69
C PRO A 170 35.07 -43.35 -21.36
N ARG A 171 35.54 -44.61 -21.34
CA ARG A 171 35.94 -45.29 -20.12
C ARG A 171 37.13 -44.65 -19.37
N ASP A 172 38.00 -43.92 -20.07
CA ASP A 172 39.09 -43.16 -19.43
C ASP A 172 38.59 -42.03 -18.50
N ARG A 173 37.31 -41.66 -18.61
CA ARG A 173 36.63 -40.68 -17.74
C ARG A 173 35.93 -41.29 -16.54
N GLU A 174 36.07 -42.58 -16.27
CA GLU A 174 35.39 -43.30 -15.19
C GLU A 174 35.46 -42.58 -13.83
N VAL A 175 36.67 -42.19 -13.40
CA VAL A 175 36.87 -41.50 -12.11
C VAL A 175 36.15 -40.15 -12.08
N ALA A 176 36.24 -39.37 -13.16
CA ALA A 176 35.58 -38.07 -13.24
C ALA A 176 34.04 -38.22 -13.27
N ALA A 177 33.53 -39.24 -13.94
CA ALA A 177 32.09 -39.51 -14.02
C ALA A 177 31.54 -39.95 -12.66
N TYR A 178 32.28 -40.81 -11.95
CA TYR A 178 31.95 -41.19 -10.58
C TYR A 178 31.96 -40.00 -9.63
N ASP A 179 33.02 -39.16 -9.66
CA ASP A 179 33.12 -37.95 -8.86
C ASP A 179 31.97 -36.98 -9.14
N LEU A 180 31.57 -36.83 -10.41
CA LEU A 180 30.43 -35.99 -10.79
C LEU A 180 29.11 -36.55 -10.24
N VAL A 181 28.88 -37.87 -10.29
CA VAL A 181 27.69 -38.51 -9.71
C VAL A 181 27.60 -38.24 -8.21
N GLU A 182 28.70 -38.39 -7.48
CA GLU A 182 28.76 -38.07 -6.05
C GLU A 182 28.54 -36.58 -5.77
N ASP A 183 29.10 -35.68 -6.59
CA ASP A 183 28.85 -34.24 -6.49
C ASP A 183 27.37 -33.91 -6.73
N ILE A 184 26.72 -34.55 -7.73
CA ILE A 184 25.28 -34.37 -7.98
C ILE A 184 24.46 -34.88 -6.80
N ARG A 185 24.70 -36.10 -6.30
CA ARG A 185 23.96 -36.68 -5.15
C ARG A 185 24.07 -35.79 -3.91
N ASN A 186 25.28 -35.35 -3.58
CA ASN A 186 25.49 -34.44 -2.46
C ASN A 186 24.77 -33.10 -2.65
N GLN A 187 24.72 -32.60 -3.90
CA GLN A 187 24.04 -31.35 -4.19
C GLN A 187 22.51 -31.49 -4.16
N VAL A 188 21.95 -32.62 -4.60
CA VAL A 188 20.53 -32.95 -4.45
C VAL A 188 20.12 -32.90 -2.98
N LEU A 189 20.85 -33.59 -2.11
CA LEU A 189 20.57 -33.58 -0.66
C LEU A 189 20.61 -32.16 -0.06
N ARG A 190 21.61 -31.35 -0.44
CA ARG A 190 21.72 -29.96 0.02
C ARG A 190 20.58 -29.09 -0.50
N HIS A 191 20.13 -29.31 -1.73
CA HIS A 191 19.02 -28.58 -2.30
C HIS A 191 17.69 -28.96 -1.63
N GLU A 192 17.46 -30.25 -1.34
CA GLU A 192 16.30 -30.69 -0.57
C GLU A 192 16.28 -30.12 0.85
N ASP A 193 17.44 -30.08 1.53
CA ASP A 193 17.59 -29.41 2.83
C ASP A 193 17.30 -27.90 2.77
N LEU A 194 17.66 -27.25 1.66
CA LEU A 194 17.33 -25.85 1.44
C LEU A 194 15.81 -25.68 1.27
N LEU A 195 15.17 -26.49 0.42
CA LEU A 195 13.73 -26.44 0.20
C LEU A 195 12.94 -26.66 1.50
N ARG A 196 13.30 -27.68 2.29
CA ARG A 196 12.68 -27.93 3.60
C ARG A 196 12.81 -26.74 4.55
N ARG A 197 13.97 -26.07 4.56
CA ARG A 197 14.18 -24.86 5.38
C ARG A 197 13.36 -23.67 4.89
N LEU A 198 13.24 -23.49 3.57
CA LEU A 198 12.41 -22.44 2.98
C LEU A 198 10.93 -22.66 3.29
N GLU A 199 10.43 -23.89 3.14
CA GLU A 199 9.06 -24.26 3.49
C GLU A 199 8.77 -24.03 4.99
N ALA A 200 9.66 -24.48 5.87
CA ALA A 200 9.53 -24.25 7.31
C ALA A 200 9.49 -22.75 7.64
N ARG A 201 10.33 -21.95 6.97
CA ARG A 201 10.38 -20.51 7.17
C ARG A 201 9.14 -19.80 6.61
N ASP A 202 8.61 -20.22 5.47
CA ASP A 202 7.35 -19.69 4.93
C ASP A 202 6.19 -19.97 5.89
N ALA A 203 6.09 -21.20 6.40
CA ALA A 203 5.05 -21.58 7.37
C ALA A 203 5.15 -20.76 8.66
N GLU A 204 6.35 -20.52 9.17
CA GLU A 204 6.60 -19.66 10.33
C GLU A 204 6.13 -18.22 10.07
N LEU A 205 6.53 -17.64 8.93
CA LEU A 205 6.12 -16.28 8.55
C LEU A 205 4.61 -16.16 8.38
N VAL A 206 3.95 -17.16 7.79
CA VAL A 206 2.48 -17.20 7.67
C VAL A 206 1.82 -17.19 9.05
N ALA A 207 2.33 -17.99 9.99
CA ALA A 207 1.81 -18.01 11.36
C ALA A 207 2.03 -16.67 12.08
N GLU A 208 3.20 -16.04 11.91
CA GLU A 208 3.50 -14.72 12.47
C GLU A 208 2.60 -13.62 11.88
N ILE A 209 2.39 -13.60 10.56
CA ILE A 209 1.49 -12.65 9.89
C ILE A 209 0.10 -12.77 10.48
N LYS A 210 -0.43 -13.99 10.63
CA LYS A 210 -1.76 -14.22 11.19
C LYS A 210 -1.88 -13.70 12.63
N ARG A 211 -0.85 -13.89 13.45
CA ARG A 211 -0.82 -13.33 14.82
C ARG A 211 -0.79 -11.81 14.80
N ALA A 212 0.07 -11.21 13.98
CA ALA A 212 0.19 -9.76 13.85
C ALA A 212 -1.10 -9.10 13.31
N GLU A 213 -1.81 -9.76 12.40
CA GLU A 213 -3.12 -9.32 11.92
C GLU A 213 -4.20 -9.40 13.00
N ALA A 214 -4.18 -10.44 13.83
CA ALA A 214 -5.07 -10.55 14.99
C ALA A 214 -4.79 -9.44 16.02
N ASP A 215 -3.51 -9.17 16.33
CA ASP A 215 -3.10 -8.08 17.22
C ASP A 215 -3.52 -6.71 16.66
N LEU A 216 -3.37 -6.51 15.34
CA LEU A 216 -3.82 -5.32 14.63
C LEU A 216 -5.33 -5.13 14.76
N ALA A 217 -6.11 -6.21 14.57
CA ALA A 217 -7.56 -6.17 14.72
C ALA A 217 -7.96 -5.82 16.16
N GLN A 218 -7.33 -6.46 17.15
CA GLN A 218 -7.57 -6.20 18.57
C GLN A 218 -7.24 -4.75 18.95
N ALA A 219 -6.09 -4.22 18.52
CA ALA A 219 -5.70 -2.83 18.75
C ALA A 219 -6.67 -1.85 18.08
N GLY A 220 -7.16 -2.19 16.89
CA GLY A 220 -8.18 -1.45 16.16
C GLY A 220 -9.49 -1.35 16.93
N GLU A 221 -10.03 -2.48 17.40
CA GLU A 221 -11.28 -2.55 18.18
C GLU A 221 -11.14 -1.84 19.53
N ALA A 222 -10.02 -1.99 20.24
CA ALA A 222 -9.80 -1.36 21.54
C ALA A 222 -9.81 0.18 21.48
N GLY A 223 -9.47 0.77 20.34
CA GLY A 223 -9.48 2.22 20.14
C GLY A 223 -10.79 2.81 19.60
N ARG A 224 -11.73 1.98 19.12
CA ARG A 224 -13.01 2.45 18.57
C ARG A 224 -13.92 3.15 19.59
N PRO A 225 -14.09 2.64 20.83
CA PRO A 225 -14.97 3.30 21.80
C PRO A 225 -14.57 4.75 22.07
N GLU A 226 -13.27 5.01 22.23
CA GLU A 226 -12.76 6.38 22.45
C GLU A 226 -13.11 7.30 21.28
N LEU A 227 -12.90 6.84 20.05
CA LEU A 227 -13.23 7.58 18.84
C LEU A 227 -14.73 7.90 18.73
N ASP A 228 -15.57 6.90 19.02
CA ASP A 228 -17.03 7.04 18.96
C ASP A 228 -17.54 8.01 20.04
N THR A 229 -16.99 7.95 21.26
CA THR A 229 -17.34 8.93 22.31
C THR A 229 -17.02 10.36 21.90
N VAL A 230 -15.86 10.59 21.25
CA VAL A 230 -15.48 11.93 20.78
C VAL A 230 -16.39 12.39 19.65
N ARG A 231 -16.74 11.50 18.72
CA ARG A 231 -17.67 11.79 17.62
C ARG A 231 -19.07 12.12 18.13
N GLU A 232 -19.58 11.38 19.11
CA GLU A 232 -20.87 11.68 19.73
C GLU A 232 -20.83 13.04 20.47
N ALA A 233 -19.80 13.30 21.26
CA ALA A 233 -19.63 14.59 21.92
C ALA A 233 -19.55 15.77 20.92
N ALA A 234 -18.87 15.56 19.79
CA ALA A 234 -18.81 16.52 18.69
C ALA A 234 -20.18 16.75 18.04
N ARG A 235 -20.96 15.69 17.78
CA ARG A 235 -22.34 15.77 17.27
C ARG A 235 -23.23 16.56 18.22
N THR A 236 -23.23 16.23 19.51
CA THR A 236 -24.01 16.94 20.54
C THR A 236 -23.64 18.43 20.59
N ARG A 237 -22.33 18.75 20.55
CA ARG A 237 -21.85 20.14 20.56
C ARG A 237 -22.33 20.94 19.34
N ARG A 238 -22.24 20.37 18.14
CA ARG A 238 -22.75 20.99 16.91
C ARG A 238 -24.26 21.20 16.99
N ALA A 239 -25.01 20.18 17.43
CA ALA A 239 -26.47 20.26 17.57
C ALA A 239 -26.90 21.38 18.54
N ARG A 240 -26.21 21.52 19.68
CA ARG A 240 -26.45 22.61 20.64
C ARG A 240 -26.19 23.99 20.01
N ALA A 241 -25.07 24.15 19.30
CA ALA A 241 -24.73 25.42 18.67
C ALA A 241 -25.70 25.78 17.53
N ASP A 242 -26.17 24.79 16.77
CA ASP A 242 -27.21 24.99 15.76
C ASP A 242 -28.56 25.37 16.38
N ALA A 243 -28.91 24.79 17.54
CA ALA A 243 -30.12 25.17 18.29
C ALA A 243 -30.03 26.61 18.80
N LEU A 244 -28.88 27.04 19.34
CA LEU A 244 -28.63 28.43 19.75
C LEU A 244 -28.77 29.40 18.58
N LEU A 245 -28.19 29.07 17.42
CA LEU A 245 -28.32 29.90 16.23
C LEU A 245 -29.76 29.96 15.72
N ARG A 246 -30.52 28.86 15.80
CA ARG A 246 -31.95 28.84 15.46
C ARG A 246 -32.74 29.75 16.39
N ALA A 247 -32.58 29.61 17.70
CA ALA A 247 -33.24 30.45 18.70
C ALA A 247 -32.92 31.95 18.49
N ALA A 248 -31.65 32.29 18.25
CA ALA A 248 -31.25 33.67 17.97
C ALA A 248 -31.84 34.23 16.66
N ARG A 249 -32.01 33.38 15.63
CA ARG A 249 -32.69 33.76 14.38
C ARG A 249 -34.17 33.98 14.58
N ASP A 250 -34.83 33.18 15.41
CA ASP A 250 -36.26 33.32 15.66
C ASP A 250 -36.54 34.55 16.53
N GLY A 251 -35.75 34.79 17.58
CA GLY A 251 -35.80 36.04 18.36
C GLY A 251 -35.53 37.28 17.51
N TRP A 252 -34.60 37.18 16.54
CA TRP A 252 -34.39 38.26 15.57
C TRP A 252 -35.63 38.54 14.70
N LYS A 253 -36.38 37.51 14.29
CA LYS A 253 -37.61 37.71 13.51
C LYS A 253 -38.71 38.37 14.34
N THR A 254 -38.87 37.98 15.60
CA THR A 254 -39.92 38.53 16.49
C THR A 254 -39.59 39.95 16.94
N ASP A 255 -38.35 40.20 17.37
CA ASP A 255 -38.01 41.42 18.11
C ASP A 255 -37.51 42.54 17.20
N ALA A 256 -36.94 42.19 16.04
CA ALA A 256 -36.44 43.16 15.05
C ALA A 256 -37.39 43.33 13.85
N GLY A 257 -38.65 42.89 13.96
CA GLY A 257 -39.69 43.09 12.93
C GLY A 257 -39.44 42.35 11.61
N GLY A 258 -38.81 41.17 11.66
CA GLY A 258 -38.65 40.30 10.48
C GLY A 258 -37.62 40.77 9.44
N LEU A 259 -36.77 41.75 9.77
CA LEU A 259 -35.77 42.29 8.83
C LEU A 259 -34.71 41.25 8.49
N ARG A 260 -34.24 41.20 7.23
CA ARG A 260 -33.17 40.27 6.85
C ARG A 260 -31.88 40.65 7.59
N PRO A 261 -31.31 39.76 8.43
CA PRO A 261 -30.04 40.05 9.04
C PRO A 261 -28.96 40.09 7.95
N TRP A 262 -28.11 41.12 7.97
CA TRP A 262 -26.95 41.19 7.09
C TRP A 262 -26.07 39.93 7.28
N ARG A 263 -25.57 39.40 6.16
CA ARG A 263 -24.74 38.17 6.14
C ARG A 263 -23.39 38.44 6.75
#